data_AF-A0A8H4B806-F1
#
_entry.id   AF-A0A8H4B806-F1
#
_cell.length_a   1.000
_cell.length_b   1.000
_cell.length_c   1.000
_cell.angle_alpha   90.00
_cell.angle_beta   90.00
_cell.angle_gamma   90.00
#
_symmetry.space_group_name_H-M   'P 1'
#
loop_
_entity.id
_entity.type
_entity.pdbx_description
1 polymer ?
#
loop_
_entity_poly.entity_id
_entity_poly.type
_entity_poly.pdbx_seq_one_letter_code
_entity_poly.pdbx_strand_id
1 'polypeptide(L)'
;MSAYGAGKAKDTDFRRTWNKEEYAAKAKARESRDRFAEKNDERKKLGLPPLKPKRRYDDDDESKEALKAREEKIDIESNVGKVQVVQAADSRKQPGFYCKACDITIKDSVTWVDHLNGRKHLNNVGVSSKVEKADLNSVKERLAMLKRKKENPQNEEYSE
;
A
#
# COMPACT_ATOMS: atom_id res chain seq x y z
N MET A 1 2.08 -64.03 20.94
CA MET A 1 2.47 -62.76 21.59
C MET A 1 3.39 -62.01 20.63
N SER A 2 2.86 -61.03 19.90
CA SER A 2 3.65 -60.23 18.94
C SER A 2 4.06 -58.91 19.61
N ALA A 3 5.36 -58.68 19.71
CA ALA A 3 6.02 -57.72 20.60
C ALA A 3 6.11 -56.28 20.04
N TYR A 4 5.05 -55.79 19.37
CA TYR A 4 5.03 -54.43 18.84
C TYR A 4 3.69 -53.77 19.16
N GLY A 5 3.58 -53.34 20.42
CA GLY A 5 2.47 -52.54 20.90
C GLY A 5 2.38 -51.21 20.16
N ALA A 6 1.18 -50.95 19.64
CA ALA A 6 0.73 -49.64 19.24
C ALA A 6 0.79 -48.68 20.44
N GLY A 7 1.49 -47.56 20.30
CA GLY A 7 1.58 -46.54 21.34
C GLY A 7 2.97 -45.94 21.50
N LYS A 8 3.52 -45.33 20.45
CA LYS A 8 4.67 -44.42 20.63
C LYS A 8 4.15 -43.08 21.17
N ALA A 9 4.28 -42.92 22.48
CA ALA A 9 4.13 -41.64 23.17
C ALA A 9 5.04 -40.57 22.52
N LYS A 10 4.55 -39.33 22.44
CA LYS A 10 5.27 -38.15 21.92
C LYS A 10 6.35 -37.66 22.91
N ASP A 11 7.23 -38.54 23.36
CA ASP A 11 8.26 -38.28 24.38
C ASP A 11 9.63 -37.90 23.77
N THR A 12 9.62 -37.31 22.57
CA THR A 12 10.84 -36.81 21.91
C THR A 12 10.66 -35.41 21.35
N ASP A 13 9.62 -34.68 21.78
CA ASP A 13 9.28 -33.34 21.30
C ASP A 13 10.31 -32.27 21.74
N PHE A 14 11.21 -32.62 22.66
CA PHE A 14 12.37 -31.81 23.07
C PHE A 14 13.49 -31.78 22.01
N ARG A 15 13.41 -32.64 20.98
CA ARG A 15 14.44 -32.74 19.93
C ARG A 15 14.19 -31.70 18.85
N ARG A 16 15.22 -30.91 18.53
CA ARG A 16 15.18 -29.93 17.45
C ARG A 16 14.85 -30.61 16.12
N THR A 17 13.61 -30.49 15.67
CA THR A 17 13.18 -30.97 14.36
C THR A 17 13.58 -29.96 13.29
N TRP A 18 14.29 -30.42 12.27
CA TRP A 18 14.56 -29.59 11.10
C TRP A 18 13.27 -29.39 10.31
N ASN A 19 12.77 -28.16 10.28
CA ASN A 19 11.62 -27.81 9.46
C ASN A 19 12.07 -27.74 7.98
N LYS A 20 11.80 -28.81 7.22
CA LYS A 20 12.21 -28.93 5.82
C LYS A 20 11.73 -27.75 4.96
N GLU A 21 10.53 -27.22 5.24
CA GLU A 21 9.96 -26.10 4.50
C GLU A 21 10.72 -24.79 4.75
N GLU A 22 11.04 -24.51 6.02
CA GLU A 22 11.81 -23.33 6.40
C GLU A 22 13.21 -23.35 5.77
N TYR A 23 13.87 -24.51 5.80
CA TYR A 23 15.20 -24.66 5.20
C TYR A 23 15.16 -24.63 3.67
N ALA A 24 14.13 -25.18 3.03
CA ALA A 24 13.92 -25.04 1.58
C ALA A 24 13.67 -23.58 1.18
N ALA A 25 12.85 -22.85 1.95
CA ALA A 25 12.61 -21.42 1.73
C ALA A 25 13.90 -20.60 1.90
N LYS A 26 14.71 -20.93 2.92
CA LYS A 26 16.00 -20.29 3.18
C LYS A 26 17.04 -20.59 2.09
N ALA A 27 17.06 -21.81 1.54
CA ALA A 27 17.91 -22.17 0.40
C ALA A 27 17.52 -21.38 -0.85
N LYS A 28 16.22 -21.33 -1.17
CA LYS A 28 15.69 -20.53 -2.29
C LYS A 28 16.00 -19.04 -2.16
N ALA A 29 15.92 -18.49 -0.94
CA ALA A 29 16.27 -17.09 -0.67
C ALA A 29 17.77 -16.79 -0.82
N ARG A 30 18.65 -17.77 -0.54
CA ARG A 30 20.09 -17.63 -0.81
C ARG A 30 20.37 -17.68 -2.30
N GLU A 31 19.79 -18.65 -3.02
CA GLU A 31 19.95 -18.76 -4.47
C GLU A 31 19.48 -17.50 -5.20
N SER A 32 18.35 -16.90 -4.79
CA SER A 32 17.87 -15.67 -5.41
C SER A 32 18.80 -14.48 -5.16
N ARG A 33 19.36 -14.37 -3.96
CA ARG A 33 20.35 -13.35 -3.60
C ARG A 33 21.62 -13.51 -4.42
N ASP A 34 22.14 -14.73 -4.53
CA ASP A 34 23.40 -15.01 -5.22
C ASP A 34 23.24 -14.77 -6.73
N ARG A 35 22.11 -15.18 -7.34
CA ARG A 35 21.75 -14.82 -8.72
C ARG A 35 21.65 -13.31 -8.95
N PHE A 36 21.12 -12.56 -7.97
CA PHE A 36 21.04 -11.10 -8.07
C PHE A 36 22.42 -10.44 -7.96
N ALA A 37 23.31 -10.97 -7.14
CA ALA A 37 24.70 -10.52 -7.04
C ALA A 37 25.47 -10.78 -8.35
N GLU A 38 25.34 -11.96 -8.93
CA GLU A 38 25.99 -12.33 -10.19
C GLU A 38 25.58 -11.40 -11.34
N LYS A 39 24.27 -11.13 -11.50
CA LYS A 39 23.77 -10.15 -12.47
C LYS A 39 24.32 -8.74 -12.24
N ASN A 40 24.51 -8.34 -10.98
CA ASN A 40 25.09 -7.05 -10.67
C ASN A 40 26.59 -6.99 -11.02
N ASP A 41 27.31 -8.08 -10.81
CA ASP A 41 28.73 -8.17 -11.16
C ASP A 41 28.93 -8.17 -12.68
N GLU A 42 28.06 -8.84 -13.45
CA GLU A 42 28.02 -8.72 -14.91
C GLU A 42 27.78 -7.28 -15.37
N ARG A 43 26.81 -6.57 -14.77
CA ARG A 43 26.56 -5.16 -15.10
C ARG A 43 27.74 -4.26 -14.78
N LYS A 44 28.43 -4.49 -13.66
CA LYS A 44 29.65 -3.77 -13.31
C LYS A 44 30.76 -4.01 -14.33
N LYS A 45 30.95 -5.25 -14.81
CA LYS A 45 31.91 -5.56 -15.88
C LYS A 45 31.61 -4.79 -17.17
N LEU A 46 30.33 -4.56 -17.45
CA LEU A 46 29.87 -3.76 -18.60
C LEU A 46 29.91 -2.24 -18.33
N GLY A 47 30.28 -1.78 -17.13
CA GLY A 47 30.29 -0.37 -16.74
C GLY A 47 28.90 0.23 -16.43
N LEU A 48 27.86 -0.61 -16.32
CA LEU A 48 26.50 -0.16 -16.00
C LEU A 48 26.28 -0.15 -14.47
N PRO A 49 25.40 0.74 -13.96
CA PRO A 49 25.07 0.76 -12.55
C PRO A 49 24.38 -0.54 -12.11
N PRO A 50 24.54 -0.94 -10.83
CA PRO A 50 23.89 -2.13 -10.29
C PRO A 50 22.38 -1.97 -10.28
N LEU A 51 21.68 -3.07 -10.53
CA LEU A 51 20.26 -3.21 -10.31
C LEU A 51 19.97 -2.96 -8.82
N LYS A 52 18.95 -2.14 -8.54
CA LYS A 52 18.39 -2.00 -7.20
C LYS A 52 17.36 -3.12 -7.00
N PRO A 53 17.26 -3.71 -5.81
CA PRO A 53 16.19 -4.66 -5.52
C PRO A 53 14.84 -3.97 -5.74
N LYS A 54 13.92 -4.63 -6.48
CA LYS A 54 12.55 -4.14 -6.62
C LYS A 54 11.97 -3.94 -5.22
N ARG A 55 11.45 -2.76 -4.91
CA ARG A 55 10.74 -2.55 -3.65
C ARG A 55 9.37 -3.19 -3.77
N ARG A 56 8.80 -3.61 -2.64
CA ARG A 56 7.44 -4.19 -2.55
C ARG A 56 6.34 -3.34 -3.22
N TYR A 57 6.61 -2.05 -3.42
CA TYR A 57 5.67 -1.07 -3.99
C TYR A 57 5.93 -0.77 -5.48
N ASP A 58 6.95 -1.37 -6.08
CA ASP A 58 7.31 -1.17 -7.50
C ASP A 58 6.59 -2.15 -8.45
N ASP A 59 5.66 -2.99 -7.95
CA ASP A 59 4.94 -3.97 -8.77
C ASP A 59 3.83 -3.34 -9.64
N ASP A 60 3.88 -3.78 -10.90
CA ASP A 60 2.97 -3.73 -12.05
C ASP A 60 1.82 -2.71 -12.01
N ASP A 61 2.14 -1.53 -12.56
CA ASP A 61 1.24 -0.41 -12.85
C ASP A 61 0.05 -0.80 -13.74
N GLU A 62 0.19 -1.86 -14.54
CA GLU A 62 -0.78 -2.26 -15.58
C GLU A 62 -2.10 -2.78 -15.01
N SER A 63 -2.11 -3.26 -13.77
CA SER A 63 -3.33 -3.74 -13.11
C SER A 63 -4.02 -2.67 -12.25
N LYS A 64 -3.41 -1.50 -12.11
CA LYS A 64 -3.88 -0.43 -11.23
C LYS A 64 -4.76 0.54 -11.98
N GLU A 65 -5.80 1.03 -11.31
CA GLU A 65 -6.66 2.06 -11.88
C GLU A 65 -5.88 3.37 -12.08
N ALA A 66 -6.16 4.08 -13.18
CA ALA A 66 -5.55 5.37 -13.44
C ALA A 66 -5.91 6.40 -12.36
N LEU A 67 -4.99 7.32 -12.07
CA LEU A 67 -5.21 8.35 -11.07
C LEU A 67 -6.36 9.28 -11.50
N LYS A 68 -7.47 9.25 -10.75
CA LYS A 68 -8.61 10.15 -10.94
C LYS A 68 -8.64 11.25 -9.88
N ALA A 69 -9.25 12.37 -10.23
CA ALA A 69 -9.56 13.42 -9.27
C ALA A 69 -10.60 12.90 -8.27
N ARG A 70 -10.46 13.28 -6.99
CA ARG A 70 -11.45 12.94 -5.96
C ARG A 70 -12.75 13.70 -6.25
N GLU A 71 -13.87 12.98 -6.21
CA GLU A 71 -15.21 13.55 -6.36
C GLU A 71 -15.79 13.97 -5.00
N GLU A 72 -15.48 13.21 -3.94
CA GLU A 72 -15.95 13.47 -2.58
C GLU A 72 -15.04 14.45 -1.83
N LYS A 73 -15.66 15.36 -1.07
CA LYS A 73 -14.95 16.27 -0.17
C LYS A 73 -14.45 15.50 1.06
N ILE A 74 -13.19 15.71 1.41
CA ILE A 74 -12.60 15.10 2.62
C ILE A 74 -13.13 15.86 3.83
N ASP A 75 -13.85 15.17 4.70
CA ASP A 75 -14.29 15.73 5.97
C ASP A 75 -13.12 15.77 6.97
N ILE A 76 -12.62 16.98 7.19
CA ILE A 76 -11.53 17.29 8.13
C ILE A 76 -12.08 18.00 9.38
N GLU A 77 -13.27 18.58 9.28
CA GLU A 77 -13.81 19.52 10.25
C GLU A 77 -14.66 18.86 11.33
N SER A 78 -15.17 17.64 11.08
CA SER A 78 -16.06 16.95 12.03
C SER A 78 -15.50 16.72 13.43
N ASN A 79 -14.17 16.75 13.60
CA ASN A 79 -13.49 16.58 14.88
C ASN A 79 -13.01 17.90 15.52
N VAL A 80 -13.26 19.04 14.89
CA VAL A 80 -12.89 20.35 15.45
C VAL A 80 -13.76 20.65 16.67
N GLY A 81 -13.12 20.97 17.81
CA GLY A 81 -13.80 21.31 19.05
C GLY A 81 -14.34 20.13 19.87
N LYS A 82 -14.18 18.89 19.41
CA LYS A 82 -14.58 17.69 20.17
C LYS A 82 -13.41 17.15 20.98
N VAL A 83 -13.65 16.86 22.26
CA VAL A 83 -12.68 16.19 23.14
C VAL A 83 -13.01 14.70 23.19
N GLN A 84 -12.09 13.85 22.75
CA GLN A 84 -12.23 12.40 22.81
C GLN A 84 -11.37 11.81 23.93
N VAL A 85 -11.97 10.99 24.80
CA VAL A 85 -11.26 10.26 25.86
C VAL A 85 -10.72 8.95 25.29
N VAL A 86 -9.41 8.78 25.35
CA VAL A 86 -8.71 7.60 24.82
C VAL A 86 -8.64 6.52 25.90
N GLN A 87 -9.43 5.45 25.76
CA GLN A 87 -9.46 4.35 26.74
C GLN A 87 -8.68 3.09 26.29
N ALA A 88 -8.28 2.98 25.02
CA ALA A 88 -7.67 1.77 24.46
C ALA A 88 -6.35 2.05 23.74
N ALA A 89 -5.43 1.08 23.81
CA ALA A 89 -4.12 1.11 23.11
C ALA A 89 -4.23 0.83 21.60
N ASP A 90 -5.42 0.50 21.09
CA ASP A 90 -5.65 0.27 19.66
C ASP A 90 -5.45 1.55 18.86
N SER A 91 -4.62 1.50 17.82
CA SER A 91 -4.37 2.63 16.92
C SER A 91 -5.66 3.22 16.33
N ARG A 92 -6.66 2.38 16.06
CA ARG A 92 -7.97 2.75 15.51
C ARG A 92 -8.80 3.67 16.41
N LYS A 93 -8.55 3.63 17.73
CA LYS A 93 -9.28 4.41 18.74
C LYS A 93 -8.44 5.58 19.25
N GLN A 94 -7.27 5.82 18.65
CA GLN A 94 -6.45 6.98 18.94
C GLN A 94 -7.06 8.23 18.29
N PRO A 95 -6.91 9.41 18.92
CA PRO A 95 -7.44 10.65 18.39
C PRO A 95 -6.66 11.03 17.12
N GLY A 96 -7.39 11.39 16.07
CA GLY A 96 -6.83 11.76 14.76
C GLY A 96 -7.61 11.18 13.59
N PHE A 97 -7.02 11.29 12.40
CA PHE A 97 -7.52 10.71 11.16
C PHE A 97 -6.98 9.30 10.97
N TYR A 98 -7.87 8.32 10.80
CA TYR A 98 -7.48 6.92 10.65
C TYR A 98 -7.61 6.44 9.20
N CYS A 99 -6.53 5.89 8.64
CA CYS A 99 -6.53 5.28 7.32
C CYS A 99 -6.78 3.77 7.40
N LYS A 100 -7.89 3.31 6.84
CA LYS A 100 -8.23 1.88 6.74
C LYS A 100 -7.28 1.10 5.84
N ALA A 101 -6.79 1.70 4.76
CA ALA A 101 -5.91 1.02 3.79
C ALA A 101 -4.46 0.86 4.27
N CYS A 102 -4.03 1.68 5.23
CA CYS A 102 -2.67 1.68 5.74
C CYS A 102 -2.56 1.23 7.21
N ASP A 103 -3.69 1.13 7.92
CA ASP A 103 -3.75 0.86 9.37
C ASP A 103 -2.92 1.85 10.22
N ILE A 104 -2.86 3.12 9.80
CA ILE A 104 -2.12 4.20 10.49
C ILE A 104 -3.10 5.29 10.92
N THR A 105 -2.86 5.85 12.10
CA THR A 105 -3.56 7.02 12.62
C THR A 105 -2.65 8.24 12.54
N ILE A 106 -3.15 9.31 11.94
CA ILE A 106 -2.44 10.55 11.68
C ILE A 106 -3.11 11.67 12.47
N LYS A 107 -2.32 12.52 13.12
CA LYS A 107 -2.83 13.52 14.06
C LYS A 107 -3.14 14.87 13.41
N ASP A 108 -2.39 15.24 12.37
CA ASP A 108 -2.55 16.54 11.71
C ASP A 108 -3.33 16.39 10.39
N SER A 109 -4.09 17.42 10.04
CA SER A 109 -4.89 17.45 8.81
C SER A 109 -4.04 17.53 7.54
N VAL A 110 -2.95 18.29 7.57
CA VAL A 110 -2.03 18.43 6.42
C VAL A 110 -1.34 17.10 6.14
N THR A 111 -0.82 16.45 7.18
CA THR A 111 -0.15 15.16 7.04
C THR A 111 -1.13 14.05 6.65
N TRP A 112 -2.41 14.18 7.01
CA TRP A 112 -3.48 13.29 6.54
C TRP A 112 -3.70 13.39 5.03
N VAL A 113 -3.80 14.60 4.50
CA VAL A 113 -3.97 14.83 3.05
C VAL A 113 -2.75 14.34 2.27
N ASP A 114 -1.55 14.60 2.77
CA ASP A 114 -0.29 14.12 2.18
C ASP A 114 -0.20 12.60 2.19
N HIS A 115 -0.69 11.96 3.26
CA HIS A 115 -0.74 10.50 3.36
C HIS A 115 -1.67 9.90 2.29
N LEU A 116 -2.86 10.46 2.11
CA LEU A 116 -3.82 10.01 1.09
C LEU A 116 -3.25 10.16 -0.34
N ASN A 117 -2.42 11.17 -0.56
CA ASN A 117 -1.74 11.40 -1.86
C ASN A 117 -0.41 10.63 -1.99
N GLY A 118 0.03 9.94 -0.94
CA GLY A 118 1.29 9.24 -0.92
C GLY A 118 1.28 7.95 -1.75
N ARG A 119 2.40 7.66 -2.44
CA ARG A 119 2.55 6.44 -3.27
C ARG A 119 2.22 5.15 -2.53
N LYS A 120 2.54 5.06 -1.24
CA LYS A 120 2.24 3.88 -0.42
C LYS A 120 0.73 3.68 -0.26
N HIS A 121 0.00 4.76 0.04
CA HIS A 121 -1.45 4.71 0.17
C HIS A 121 -2.11 4.37 -1.17
N LEU A 122 -1.74 5.07 -2.24
CA LEU A 122 -2.27 4.81 -3.59
C LEU A 122 -2.03 3.36 -4.03
N ASN A 123 -0.84 2.81 -3.77
CA ASN A 123 -0.53 1.42 -4.07
C ASN A 123 -1.38 0.43 -3.26
N ASN A 124 -1.65 0.72 -1.98
CA ASN A 124 -2.51 -0.13 -1.15
C ASN A 124 -3.98 -0.07 -1.59
N VAL A 125 -4.42 1.07 -2.12
CA VAL A 125 -5.77 1.26 -2.69
C VAL A 125 -5.89 0.66 -4.10
N GLY A 126 -4.76 0.41 -4.78
CA GLY A 126 -4.73 -0.12 -6.14
C GLY A 126 -4.79 0.94 -7.24
N VAL A 127 -4.46 2.19 -6.91
CA VAL A 127 -4.43 3.31 -7.86
C VAL A 127 -2.99 3.58 -8.28
N SER A 128 -2.78 3.78 -9.58
CA SER A 128 -1.48 4.16 -10.12
C SER A 128 -1.16 5.62 -9.78
N SER A 129 0.11 5.89 -9.48
CA SER A 129 0.59 7.27 -9.28
C SER A 129 0.91 8.00 -10.59
N LYS A 130 0.75 7.33 -11.74
CA LYS A 130 0.99 7.94 -13.06
C LYS A 130 -0.26 8.70 -13.52
N VAL A 131 -0.04 9.90 -14.03
CA VAL A 131 -1.08 10.76 -14.60
C VAL A 131 -1.02 10.65 -16.12
N GLU A 132 -2.18 10.46 -16.74
CA GLU A 132 -2.30 10.50 -18.20
C GLU A 132 -1.99 11.91 -18.74
N LYS A 133 -1.39 11.97 -19.93
CA LYS A 133 -1.14 13.25 -20.58
C LYS A 133 -2.45 13.77 -21.16
N ALA A 134 -2.74 15.04 -20.91
CA ALA A 134 -3.95 15.67 -21.43
C ALA A 134 -3.81 16.00 -22.93
N ASP A 135 -4.87 15.73 -23.69
CA ASP A 135 -5.00 16.08 -25.10
C ASP A 135 -5.76 17.40 -25.29
N LEU A 136 -5.71 17.97 -26.51
CA LEU A 136 -6.44 19.19 -26.82
C LEU A 136 -7.95 19.04 -26.61
N ASN A 137 -8.51 17.86 -26.89
CA ASN A 137 -9.93 17.58 -26.71
C ASN A 137 -10.30 17.52 -25.23
N SER A 138 -9.51 16.86 -24.38
CA SER A 138 -9.77 16.78 -22.94
C SER A 138 -9.73 18.16 -22.28
N VAL A 139 -8.86 19.06 -22.76
CA VAL A 139 -8.83 20.45 -22.28
C VAL A 139 -10.09 21.22 -22.68
N LYS A 140 -10.53 21.11 -23.94
CA LYS A 140 -11.77 21.77 -24.41
C LYS A 140 -13.00 21.31 -23.62
N GLU A 141 -13.12 20.01 -23.38
CA GLU A 141 -14.21 19.42 -22.60
C GLU A 141 -14.19 19.92 -21.14
N ARG A 142 -13.00 19.95 -20.52
CA ARG A 142 -12.85 20.44 -19.15
C ARG A 142 -13.20 21.92 -19.02
N LEU A 143 -12.79 22.75 -19.98
CA LEU A 143 -13.14 24.17 -20.01
C LEU A 143 -14.64 24.38 -20.22
N ALA A 144 -15.28 23.59 -21.09
CA ALA A 144 -16.72 23.65 -21.29
C ALA A 144 -17.49 23.26 -20.01
N MET A 145 -17.03 22.22 -19.29
CA MET A 145 -17.59 21.83 -17.99
C MET A 145 -17.45 22.95 -16.96
N LEU A 146 -16.28 23.58 -16.85
CA LEU A 146 -16.04 24.67 -15.89
C LEU A 146 -16.90 25.90 -16.22
N LYS A 147 -17.08 26.24 -17.49
CA LYS A 147 -17.98 27.31 -17.92
C LYS A 147 -19.42 27.04 -17.48
N ARG A 148 -19.93 25.82 -17.70
CA ARG A 148 -21.28 25.40 -17.27
C ARG A 148 -21.45 25.48 -15.74
N LYS A 149 -20.44 25.03 -14.97
CA LYS A 149 -20.46 25.13 -13.50
C LYS A 149 -20.52 26.58 -13.04
N LYS A 150 -19.77 27.47 -13.68
CA LYS A 150 -19.79 28.91 -13.37
C LYS A 150 -21.14 29.57 -13.71
N GLU A 151 -21.79 29.15 -14.79
CA GLU A 151 -23.09 29.68 -15.22
C GLU A 151 -24.25 29.19 -14.33
N ASN A 152 -24.14 27.99 -13.73
CA ASN A 152 -25.17 27.39 -12.88
C ASN A 152 -24.66 27.10 -11.44
N PRO A 153 -24.33 28.13 -10.63
CA PRO A 153 -23.81 27.92 -9.28
C PRO A 153 -24.85 27.31 -8.31
N GLN A 154 -26.14 27.53 -8.55
CA GLN A 154 -27.21 27.16 -7.61
C GLN A 154 -27.57 25.67 -7.59
N ASN A 155 -27.15 24.88 -8.58
CA ASN A 155 -27.59 23.48 -8.70
C ASN A 155 -26.68 22.49 -7.94
N GLU A 156 -25.46 22.90 -7.57
CA GLU A 156 -24.52 22.07 -6.81
C GLU A 156 -24.71 22.22 -5.29
N GLU A 157 -25.28 23.34 -4.82
CA GLU A 157 -25.53 23.62 -3.39
C GLU A 157 -26.73 22.83 -2.82
N TYR A 158 -27.58 22.26 -3.68
CA TYR A 158 -28.80 21.51 -3.31
C TYR A 158 -28.72 20.00 -3.58
N SER A 159 -27.53 19.47 -3.89
CA SER A 159 -27.32 18.03 -4.14
C SER A 159 -26.41 17.35 -3.11
N GLU A 160 -26.22 17.95 -1.94
CA GLU A 160 -25.60 17.27 -0.77
C GLU A 160 -26.56 16.26 -0.12
#